data_AF-A0A5C7LMK9-F1
#
_entry.id   AF-A0A5C7LMK9-F1
#
_cell.length_a   1.000
_cell.length_b   1.000
_cell.length_c   1.000
_cell.angle_alpha   90.00
_cell.angle_beta   90.00
_cell.angle_gamma   90.00
#
_symmetry.space_group_name_H-M   'P 1'
#
loop_
_entity.id
_entity.type
_entity.pdbx_description
1 polymer ?
#
loop_
_entity_poly.entity_id
_entity_poly.type
_entity_poly.pdbx_seq_one_letter_code
_entity_poly.pdbx_strand_id
1 'polypeptide(L)' 'MTRRTRSPRVPTDSPARDATAFRRIVAVVEASPEDDSELVEAVRASREVGDSWTVIAVALGTTRQAAQRRFAKIVD' A
#
# COMPACT_ATOMS: atom_id res chain seq x y z
N MET A 1 33.82 42.41 8.18
CA MET A 1 33.45 41.55 7.04
C MET A 1 33.40 40.10 7.52
N THR A 2 32.27 39.44 7.27
CA THR A 2 31.71 38.25 7.94
C THR A 2 32.46 36.93 7.69
N ARG A 3 32.85 36.21 8.75
CA ARG A 3 33.12 34.76 8.69
C ARG A 3 31.79 34.01 8.79
N ARG A 4 31.32 33.46 7.67
CA ARG A 4 30.23 32.47 7.64
C ARG A 4 30.84 31.10 7.94
N THR A 5 30.74 30.65 9.18
CA THR A 5 31.00 29.25 9.54
C THR A 5 29.86 28.39 9.00
N ARG A 6 30.14 27.60 7.96
CA ARG A 6 29.24 26.54 7.49
C ARG A 6 29.40 25.35 8.45
N SER A 7 28.44 25.14 9.35
CA SER A 7 28.40 23.92 10.17
C SER A 7 28.27 22.68 9.27
N PRO A 8 29.04 21.61 9.52
CA PRO A 8 28.79 20.31 8.91
C PRO A 8 27.53 19.70 9.51
N ARG A 9 26.54 19.37 8.66
CA ARG A 9 25.44 18.49 9.07
C ARG A 9 26.00 17.08 9.13
N VAL A 10 26.24 16.58 10.33
CA VAL A 10 26.44 15.14 10.54
C VAL A 10 25.12 14.42 10.23
N PRO A 11 25.10 13.42 9.32
CA PRO A 11 23.92 12.60 9.15
C PRO A 11 23.81 11.71 10.38
N THR A 12 22.76 11.90 11.16
CA THR A 12 22.48 11.01 12.30
C THR A 12 21.79 9.77 11.74
N ASP A 13 22.59 8.74 11.46
CA ASP A 13 22.09 7.38 11.24
C ASP A 13 21.24 6.94 12.45
N SER A 14 20.02 6.50 12.19
CA SER A 14 19.22 5.76 13.16
C SER A 14 18.36 4.74 12.43
N PRO A 15 18.94 3.61 11.96
CA PRO A 15 18.20 2.51 11.33
C PRO A 15 17.05 1.98 12.19
N ALA A 16 17.12 2.18 13.52
CA ALA A 16 16.05 1.81 14.45
C ALA A 16 14.79 2.71 14.38
N ARG A 17 14.92 4.01 14.02
CA ARG A 17 13.78 4.94 13.92
C ARG A 17 12.92 4.65 12.70
N ASP A 18 13.56 4.30 11.59
CA ASP A 18 12.88 3.97 10.33
C ASP A 18 12.06 2.68 10.47
N ALA A 19 12.60 1.69 11.21
CA ALA A 19 11.89 0.45 11.50
C ALA A 19 10.60 0.66 12.31
N THR A 20 10.53 1.63 13.22
CA THR A 20 9.30 1.90 14.00
C THR A 20 8.21 2.56 13.15
N ALA A 21 8.57 3.54 12.32
CA ALA A 21 7.64 4.18 11.40
C ALA A 21 7.13 3.17 10.36
N PHE A 22 8.03 2.36 9.80
CA PHE A 22 7.71 1.29 8.87
C PHE A 22 6.81 0.22 9.51
N ARG A 23 7.12 -0.27 10.71
CA ARG A 23 6.27 -1.22 11.45
C ARG A 23 4.89 -0.65 11.75
N ARG A 24 4.78 0.65 12.01
CA ARG A 24 3.49 1.31 12.23
C ARG A 24 2.67 1.39 10.95
N ILE A 25 3.30 1.67 9.80
CA ILE A 25 2.65 1.63 8.49
C ILE A 25 2.18 0.20 8.18
N VAL A 26 3.04 -0.81 8.40
CA VAL A 26 2.66 -2.23 8.22
C VAL A 26 1.50 -2.60 9.12
N ALA A 27 1.55 -2.24 10.41
CA ALA A 27 0.46 -2.52 11.35
C ALA A 27 -0.86 -1.83 10.94
N VAL A 28 -0.81 -0.60 10.42
CA VAL A 28 -2.00 0.10 9.90
C VAL A 28 -2.53 -0.59 8.64
N VAL A 29 -1.66 -1.05 7.75
CA VAL A 29 -2.04 -1.79 6.53
C VAL A 29 -2.62 -3.17 6.86
N GLU A 30 -2.09 -3.85 7.89
CA GLU A 30 -2.61 -5.14 8.38
C GLU A 30 -3.90 -4.99 9.21
N ALA A 31 -4.15 -3.82 9.81
CA ALA A 31 -5.31 -3.55 10.66
C ALA A 31 -6.54 -2.99 9.92
N SER A 32 -6.55 -2.95 8.59
CA SER A 32 -7.77 -2.72 7.78
C SER A 32 -8.37 -4.03 7.17
N PRO A 33 -8.59 -5.13 7.93
CA PRO A 33 -9.17 -6.34 7.38
C PRO A 33 -10.70 -6.24 7.19
N GLU A 34 -11.38 -5.35 7.92
CA GLU A 34 -12.86 -5.26 7.85
C GLU A 34 -13.33 -4.65 6.52
N ASP A 35 -12.70 -3.55 6.08
CA ASP A 35 -12.92 -2.95 4.75
C ASP A 35 -12.48 -3.89 3.59
N ASP A 36 -11.57 -4.82 3.87
CA ASP A 36 -11.07 -5.77 2.87
C ASP A 36 -12.07 -6.88 2.55
N SER A 37 -12.93 -7.27 3.50
CA SER A 37 -13.90 -8.35 3.29
C SER A 37 -15.01 -7.97 2.30
N GLU A 38 -15.60 -6.78 2.47
CA GLU A 38 -16.61 -6.24 1.56
C GLU A 38 -16.01 -5.97 0.18
N LEU A 39 -14.77 -5.48 0.13
CA LEU A 39 -14.05 -5.26 -1.11
C LEU A 39 -13.75 -6.57 -1.85
N VAL A 40 -13.36 -7.62 -1.13
CA VAL A 40 -13.13 -8.96 -1.71
C VAL A 40 -14.42 -9.53 -2.28
N GLU A 41 -15.55 -9.42 -1.56
CA GLU A 41 -16.85 -9.89 -2.05
C GLU A 41 -17.31 -9.10 -3.29
N ALA A 42 -17.12 -7.79 -3.32
CA ALA A 42 -17.39 -6.98 -4.51
C ALA A 42 -16.53 -7.42 -5.71
N VAL A 43 -15.23 -7.67 -5.49
CA VAL A 43 -14.34 -8.18 -6.54
C VAL A 43 -14.76 -9.58 -7.01
N ARG A 44 -15.13 -10.48 -6.10
CA ARG A 44 -15.65 -11.82 -6.43
C ARG A 44 -16.91 -11.71 -7.28
N ALA A 45 -17.88 -10.90 -6.88
CA ALA A 45 -19.13 -10.70 -7.62
C ALA A 45 -18.87 -10.17 -9.05
N SER A 46 -17.96 -9.19 -9.22
CA SER A 46 -17.54 -8.73 -10.55
C SER A 46 -16.94 -9.86 -11.39
N ARG A 47 -16.08 -10.71 -10.79
CA ARG A 47 -15.46 -11.84 -11.50
C ARG A 47 -16.49 -12.89 -11.93
N GLU A 48 -17.50 -13.18 -11.11
CA GLU A 48 -18.58 -14.12 -11.43
C GLU A 48 -19.45 -13.63 -12.60
N VAL A 49 -19.70 -12.33 -12.68
CA VAL A 49 -20.40 -11.69 -13.82
C VAL A 49 -19.53 -11.66 -15.09
N GLY A 50 -18.23 -11.94 -14.96
CA GLY A 50 -17.29 -12.03 -16.08
C GLY A 50 -16.49 -10.75 -16.32
N ASP A 51 -16.52 -9.79 -15.38
CA ASP A 51 -15.69 -8.59 -15.49
C ASP A 51 -14.21 -8.95 -15.55
N SER A 52 -13.52 -8.23 -16.43
CA SER A 52 -12.07 -8.36 -16.54
C SER A 52 -11.37 -7.67 -15.37
N TRP A 53 -10.19 -8.19 -15.00
CA TRP A 53 -9.30 -7.53 -14.03
C TRP A 53 -8.96 -6.08 -14.37
N THR A 54 -9.04 -5.69 -15.65
CA THR A 54 -8.85 -4.29 -16.07
C THR A 54 -9.99 -3.40 -15.60
N VAL A 55 -11.25 -3.84 -15.75
CA VAL A 55 -12.44 -3.10 -15.30
C VAL A 55 -12.42 -2.94 -13.78
N ILE A 56 -12.14 -4.02 -13.07
CA ILE A 56 -12.03 -4.03 -11.61
C ILE A 56 -10.93 -3.07 -11.14
N ALA A 57 -9.76 -3.06 -11.80
CA ALA A 57 -8.68 -2.16 -11.42
C ALA A 57 -9.01 -0.68 -11.63
N VAL A 58 -9.76 -0.34 -12.68
CA VAL A 58 -10.25 1.03 -12.91
C VAL A 58 -11.20 1.45 -11.78
N ALA A 59 -12.14 0.59 -11.38
CA ALA A 59 -13.07 0.87 -10.28
C ALA A 59 -12.33 1.07 -8.94
N LEU A 60 -11.26 0.31 -8.71
CA LEU A 60 -10.41 0.42 -7.52
C LEU A 60 -9.41 1.59 -7.58
N GLY A 61 -9.32 2.32 -8.69
CA GLY A 61 -8.34 3.40 -8.87
C GLY A 61 -6.89 2.90 -8.87
N THR A 62 -6.64 1.68 -9.34
CA THR A 62 -5.32 1.03 -9.32
C THR A 62 -4.95 0.40 -10.67
N THR A 63 -3.80 -0.25 -10.73
CA THR A 63 -3.37 -0.97 -11.94
C THR A 63 -3.93 -2.40 -11.95
N ARG A 64 -4.16 -2.95 -13.15
CA ARG A 64 -4.58 -4.36 -13.32
C ARG A 64 -3.68 -5.34 -12.57
N GLN A 65 -2.37 -5.16 -12.63
CA GLN A 65 -1.40 -6.04 -11.96
C GLN A 65 -1.49 -5.93 -10.43
N ALA A 66 -1.73 -4.73 -9.90
CA ALA A 66 -1.93 -4.53 -8.46
C ALA A 66 -3.22 -5.21 -7.97
N ALA A 67 -4.33 -5.03 -8.71
CA ALA A 67 -5.59 -5.71 -8.41
C ALA A 67 -5.45 -7.23 -8.47
N GLN A 68 -4.90 -7.77 -9.56
CA GLN A 68 -4.72 -9.22 -9.73
C GLN A 68 -3.81 -9.81 -8.64
N ARG A 69 -2.68 -9.16 -8.32
CA ARG A 69 -1.78 -9.66 -7.26
C ARG A 69 -2.43 -9.69 -5.88
N ARG A 70 -3.32 -8.73 -5.58
CA ARG A 70 -4.02 -8.62 -4.30
C ARG A 70 -5.15 -9.64 -4.21
N PHE A 71 -5.99 -9.73 -5.24
CA PHE A 71 -7.26 -10.46 -5.17
C PHE A 71 -7.25 -11.84 -5.82
N ALA A 72 -6.39 -12.13 -6.81
CA ALA A 72 -6.42 -13.42 -7.49
C ALA A 72 -6.17 -14.63 -6.56
N LYS A 73 -5.44 -14.43 -5.45
CA LYS A 73 -5.24 -15.50 -4.46
C LYS A 73 -6.46 -15.75 -3.55
N ILE A 74 -7.44 -14.86 -3.60
CA ILE A 74 -8.61 -14.83 -2.71
C ILE A 74 -9.90 -15.19 -3.47
N VAL A 75 -10.00 -14.78 -4.75
CA VAL A 75 -11.22 -14.92 -5.56
C VAL A 75 -11.17 -15.98 -6.66
N ASP A 76 -10.00 -16.46 -7.08
CA ASP A 76 -9.86 -17.69 -7.90
C ASP A 76 -9.80 -18.93 -6.98
#